data_AF-A0A5Y3M9I0-F1
#
_entry.id   AF-A0A5Y3M9I0-F1
#
_cell.length_a   1.000
_cell.length_b   1.000
_cell.length_c   1.000
_cell.angle_alpha   90.00
_cell.angle_beta   90.00
_cell.angle_gamma   90.00
#
_symmetry.space_group_name_H-M   'P 1'
#
loop_
_entity.id
_entity.type
_entity.pdbx_description
1 polymer ?
#
loop_
_entity_poly.entity_id
_entity_poly.type
_entity_poly.pdbx_seq_one_letter_code
_entity_poly.pdbx_strand_id
1 'polypeptide(L)' 'MNLTELKNTPVSELITLGENMGLENLARMRKQDIIFAILKQHAKSGEDIFGDGVLEILQDGFG' A
#
# COMPACT_ATOMS: atom_id res chain seq x y z
N MET A 1 -1.78 8.59 -3.08
CA MET A 1 -2.31 7.22 -3.32
C MET A 1 -3.19 6.76 -2.17
N ASN A 2 -4.23 5.96 -2.39
CA ASN A 2 -5.18 5.52 -1.35
C ASN A 2 -5.04 4.01 -1.00
N LEU A 3 -4.82 3.68 0.27
CA LEU A 3 -4.67 2.29 0.76
C LEU A 3 -5.96 1.46 0.63
N THR A 4 -7.12 2.05 0.89
CA THR A 4 -8.42 1.38 0.80
C THR A 4 -8.68 0.92 -0.64
N GLU A 5 -8.36 1.77 -1.62
CA GLU A 5 -8.46 1.44 -3.04
C GLU A 5 -7.55 0.27 -3.39
N LEU A 6 -6.27 0.32 -3.02
CA LEU A 6 -5.30 -0.76 -3.29
C LEU A 6 -5.72 -2.10 -2.68
N LYS A 7 -6.38 -2.09 -1.52
CA LYS A 7 -6.93 -3.32 -0.90
C LYS A 7 -8.05 -3.94 -1.74
N ASN A 8 -8.81 -3.12 -2.45
CA ASN A 8 -9.91 -3.56 -3.32
C ASN A 8 -9.47 -3.89 -4.75
N THR A 9 -8.31 -3.40 -5.18
CA THR A 9 -7.71 -3.70 -6.48
C THR A 9 -7.33 -5.19 -6.61
N PRO A 10 -7.59 -5.84 -7.77
CA PRO A 10 -7.11 -7.19 -8.06
C PRO A 10 -5.58 -7.30 -7.99
N VAL A 11 -5.07 -8.47 -7.57
CA VAL A 11 -3.62 -8.69 -7.42
C VAL A 11 -2.87 -8.49 -8.74
N SER A 12 -3.46 -8.91 -9.86
CA SER A 12 -2.87 -8.70 -11.20
C SER A 12 -2.64 -7.23 -11.52
N GLU A 13 -3.61 -6.37 -11.21
CA GLU A 13 -3.49 -4.93 -11.43
C GLU A 13 -2.47 -4.28 -10.49
N LEU A 14 -2.37 -4.77 -9.25
CA LEU A 14 -1.34 -4.33 -8.30
C LEU A 14 0.07 -4.70 -8.79
N ILE A 15 0.26 -5.89 -9.36
CA ILE A 15 1.53 -6.30 -9.95
C ILE A 15 1.90 -5.35 -11.09
N THR A 16 0.99 -5.12 -12.03
CA THR A 16 1.21 -4.19 -13.15
C THR A 16 1.52 -2.77 -12.67
N LEU A 17 0.79 -2.27 -11.67
CA LEU A 17 1.04 -0.96 -11.08
C LEU A 17 2.44 -0.88 -10.48
N GLY A 18 2.84 -1.87 -9.69
CA GLY A 18 4.16 -1.88 -9.08
C GLY A 18 5.30 -2.03 -10.10
N GLU A 19 5.12 -2.85 -11.14
CA GLU A 19 6.07 -2.96 -12.25
C GLU A 19 6.26 -1.63 -12.99
N ASN A 20 5.17 -0.89 -13.24
CA ASN A 20 5.21 0.45 -13.82
C ASN A 20 5.94 1.48 -12.92
N MET A 21 5.99 1.22 -11.61
CA MET A 21 6.74 2.03 -10.64
C MET A 21 8.20 1.57 -10.46
N GLY A 22 8.65 0.57 -11.24
CA GLY A 22 10.00 0.02 -11.18
C GLY A 22 10.21 -1.00 -10.05
N LEU A 23 9.14 -1.58 -9.50
CA LEU A 23 9.23 -2.66 -8.52
C LEU A 23 9.31 -4.01 -9.23
N GLU A 24 10.21 -4.88 -8.78
CA GLU A 24 10.45 -6.19 -9.36
C GLU A 24 9.99 -7.31 -8.43
N ASN A 25 9.85 -8.53 -8.98
CA ASN A 25 9.57 -9.76 -8.23
C ASN A 25 8.23 -9.78 -7.45
N LEU A 26 7.25 -8.95 -7.83
CA LEU A 26 5.95 -8.82 -7.16
C LEU A 26 5.07 -10.07 -7.28
N ALA A 27 5.16 -10.83 -8.37
CA ALA A 27 4.28 -11.98 -8.64
C ALA A 27 4.37 -13.11 -7.59
N ARG A 28 5.45 -13.15 -6.79
CA ARG A 28 5.64 -14.13 -5.70
C ARG A 28 5.26 -13.59 -4.33
N MET A 29 4.96 -12.31 -4.22
CA MET A 29 4.67 -11.65 -2.96
C MET A 29 3.20 -11.81 -2.59
N ARG A 30 2.89 -11.74 -1.29
CA ARG A 30 1.49 -11.68 -0.84
C ARG A 30 0.92 -10.33 -1.23
N LYS A 31 -0.40 -10.26 -1.48
CA LYS A 31 -1.10 -9.01 -1.85
C LYS A 31 -0.72 -7.83 -0.93
N GLN A 32 -0.71 -8.06 0.38
CA GLN A 32 -0.36 -7.03 1.36
C GLN A 32 1.07 -6.51 1.17
N ASP A 33 2.04 -7.38 0.89
CA ASP A 33 3.43 -7.00 0.67
C ASP A 33 3.58 -6.19 -0.62
N ILE A 34 2.83 -6.54 -1.67
CA ILE A 34 2.78 -5.77 -2.94
C ILE A 34 2.25 -4.36 -2.70
N ILE A 35 1.11 -4.25 -1.99
CA ILE A 35 0.52 -2.95 -1.61
C ILE A 35 1.53 -2.12 -0.83
N PHE A 36 2.22 -2.73 0.14
CA PHE A 36 3.20 -2.02 0.95
C PHE A 36 4.41 -1.56 0.14
N ALA A 37 4.88 -2.36 -0.81
CA ALA A 37 5.97 -1.99 -1.71
C ALA A 37 5.58 -0.78 -2.59
N ILE A 38 4.37 -0.80 -3.16
CA ILE A 38 3.80 0.30 -3.94
C ILE A 38 3.72 1.57 -3.10
N LEU A 39 3.13 1.49 -1.91
CA LEU A 39 2.99 2.63 -1.01
C LEU A 39 4.36 3.19 -0.61
N LYS A 40 5.33 2.32 -0.29
CA LYS A 40 6.69 2.74 0.04
C LYS A 40 7.36 3.46 -1.14
N GLN A 41 7.15 2.99 -2.37
CA GLN A 41 7.70 3.63 -3.56
C GLN A 41 7.04 4.98 -3.83
N HIS A 42 5.74 5.10 -3.63
CA HIS A 42 4.98 6.36 -3.75
C HIS A 42 5.36 7.37 -2.66
N ALA A 43 5.53 6.95 -1.40
CA ALA A 43 6.01 7.83 -0.34
C ALA A 43 7.41 8.38 -0.64
N LYS A 44 8.28 7.57 -1.26
CA LYS A 44 9.64 7.99 -1.64
C LYS A 44 9.66 9.04 -2.75
N SER A 45 8.64 9.11 -3.61
CA SER A 45 8.49 10.22 -4.56
C SER A 45 8.02 11.52 -3.89
N GLY A 46 7.75 11.49 -2.58
CA GLY A 46 7.28 12.64 -1.81
C GLY A 46 5.78 12.88 -1.94
N GLU A 47 5.03 11.89 -2.45
CA GLU A 47 3.60 12.00 -2.65
C GLU A 47 2.82 11.48 -1.44
N ASP A 48 1.68 12.11 -1.18
CA ASP A 48 0.84 11.80 -0.03
C ASP A 48 0.17 10.43 -0.13
N ILE A 49 0.11 9.73 1.00
CA ILE A 49 -0.62 8.48 1.15
C ILE A 49 -1.82 8.71 2.04
N PHE A 50 -2.98 8.33 1.52
CA PHE A 50 -4.25 8.37 2.22
C PHE A 50 -4.66 6.95 2.58
N GLY A 51 -5.23 6.77 3.76
CA GLY A 51 -5.78 5.49 4.18
C GLY A 51 -6.86 5.72 5.20
N ASP A 52 -7.95 4.99 5.05
CA ASP A 52 -8.99 4.97 6.06
C ASP A 52 -8.66 3.90 7.09
N GLY A 53 -8.91 4.22 8.36
CA GLY A 53 -8.69 3.35 9.48
C GLY A 53 -9.67 3.64 10.60
N VAL A 54 -9.73 2.73 11.57
CA VAL A 54 -10.41 3.00 12.83
C VAL A 54 -9.36 3.47 13.82
N LEU A 55 -9.66 4.56 14.52
CA LEU A 55 -8.83 5.04 15.62
C LEU A 55 -8.94 4.05 16.78
N GLU A 56 -7.87 3.33 17.07
CA GLU A 56 -7.80 2.46 18.25
C GLU A 56 -7.02 3.17 19.34
N ILE A 57 -7.73 3.56 20.41
CA ILE A 57 -7.13 4.23 21.55
C ILE A 57 -6.56 3.15 22.49
N LEU A 58 -5.24 3.15 22.65
CA LEU A 58 -4.53 2.31 23.61
C LEU A 58 -4.91 2.69 25.05
N GLN A 59 -4.72 1.78 26.01
CA GLN A 59 -5.03 2.03 27.43
C GLN A 59 -4.35 3.28 27.99
N ASP A 60 -3.21 3.66 27.41
CA ASP A 60 -2.41 4.81 27.80
C ASP A 60 -2.89 6.13 27.15
N GLY A 61 -3.98 6.09 26.38
CA GLY A 61 -4.63 7.26 25.77
C GLY A 61 -4.09 7.68 24.39
N PHE A 62 -3.21 6.90 23.78
CA PHE A 62 -2.70 7.14 22.42
C PHE A 62 -3.58 6.48 21.36
N GLY A 63 -3.89 7.19 20.28
CA GLY A 63 -4.62 6.70 19.11
C GLY A 63 -4.41 7.63 17.93
#